data_AF-A0A350X9L3-F1
#
_entry.id   AF-A0A350X9L3-F1
#
_cell.length_a   1.000
_cell.length_b   1.000
_cell.length_c   1.000
_cell.angle_alpha   90.00
_cell.angle_beta   90.00
_cell.angle_gamma   90.00
#
_symmetry.space_group_name_H-M   'P 1'
#
loop_
_entity.id
_entity.type
_entity.pdbx_description
1 polymer ?
#
loop_
_entity_poly.entity_id
_entity_poly.type
_entity_poly.pdbx_seq_one_letter_code
_entity_poly.pdbx_strand_id
1 'polypeptide(L)' 'GSVVSIWPLGDYELNTKLWMDGVMATAIWPGQRVDVRMANCQAKFIILRENYSYYQTLREKLQWAGARIHYHNNHRN' A
#
# COMPACT_ATOMS: atom_id res chain seq x y z
N GLY A 1 -16.99 11.12 -0.18
CA GLY A 1 -15.69 10.45 0.07
C GLY A 1 -14.86 11.36 0.96
N SER A 2 -13.94 10.79 1.73
CA SER A 2 -13.05 11.57 2.59
C SER A 2 -11.94 12.22 1.77
N VAL A 3 -11.55 13.43 2.15
CA VAL A 3 -10.39 14.15 1.59
C VAL A 3 -9.42 14.40 2.72
N VAL A 4 -8.15 14.13 2.48
CA VAL A 4 -7.06 14.49 3.39
C VAL A 4 -6.27 15.60 2.73
N SER A 5 -6.27 16.77 3.37
CA SER A 5 -5.53 17.94 2.91
C SER A 5 -4.27 18.13 3.74
N ILE A 6 -3.12 18.23 3.08
CA ILE A 6 -1.81 18.38 3.69
C ILE A 6 -1.12 19.62 3.12
N TRP A 7 -0.54 20.44 3.99
CA TRP A 7 0.32 21.56 3.57
C TRP A 7 1.46 21.74 4.59
N PRO A 8 2.69 22.00 4.12
CA PRO A 8 3.81 22.35 5.01
C PRO A 8 3.53 23.69 5.70
N LEU A 9 3.80 23.76 7.01
CA LEU A 9 3.64 25.01 7.77
C LEU A 9 4.81 25.98 7.60
N GLY A 10 5.97 25.49 7.17
CA GLY A 10 7.16 26.28 6.92
C GLY A 10 8.26 25.40 6.33
N ASP A 11 8.44 25.50 5.02
CA ASP A 11 9.45 24.74 4.29
C ASP A 11 9.96 25.55 3.09
N TYR A 12 10.84 26.50 3.37
CA TYR A 12 11.45 27.37 2.36
C TYR A 12 12.53 26.65 1.53
N GLU A 13 13.04 25.52 2.02
CA GLU A 13 14.10 24.75 1.39
C GLU A 13 13.58 23.63 0.47
N LEU A 14 12.26 23.48 0.33
CA LEU A 14 11.60 22.48 -0.53
C LEU A 14 11.95 21.03 -0.13
N ASN A 15 12.09 20.79 1.16
CA ASN A 15 12.40 19.46 1.69
C ASN A 15 11.19 18.52 1.64
N THR A 16 9.98 19.06 1.62
CA THR A 16 8.73 18.30 1.58
C THR A 16 8.42 17.87 0.16
N LYS A 17 8.54 16.56 -0.10
CA LYS A 17 8.30 15.96 -1.40
C LYS A 17 7.19 14.92 -1.30
N LEU A 18 6.32 14.90 -2.30
CA LEU A 18 5.31 13.88 -2.49
C LEU A 18 5.91 12.70 -3.25
N TRP A 19 5.72 11.50 -2.70
CA TRP A 19 6.12 10.24 -3.32
C TRP A 19 4.86 9.41 -3.59
N MET A 20 4.75 8.83 -4.79
CA MET A 20 3.64 7.99 -5.21
C MET A 20 4.18 6.60 -5.52
N ASP A 21 3.69 5.58 -4.80
CA ASP A 21 4.08 4.18 -4.96
C ASP A 21 5.61 3.94 -4.98
N GLY A 22 6.36 4.71 -4.19
CA GLY A 22 7.81 4.62 -4.07
C GLY A 22 8.61 5.45 -5.09
N VAL A 23 7.95 6.16 -6.01
CA VAL A 23 8.59 7.05 -6.99
C VAL A 23 8.30 8.52 -6.65
N MET A 24 9.30 9.39 -6.83
CA MET A 24 9.12 10.82 -6.57
C MET A 24 8.08 11.40 -7.53
N ALA A 25 7.03 12.00 -6.99
CA ALA A 25 5.98 12.65 -7.78
C ALA A 25 6.30 14.13 -8.00
N THR A 26 6.33 14.93 -6.92
CA THR A 26 6.65 16.37 -6.99
C THR A 26 7.09 16.92 -5.64
N ALA A 27 7.86 18.01 -5.63
CA ALA A 27 8.04 18.83 -4.42
C ALA A 27 6.77 19.63 -4.12
N ILE A 28 6.51 19.92 -2.85
CA ILE A 28 5.44 20.81 -2.40
C ILE A 28 6.05 22.18 -2.11
N TRP A 29 5.64 23.19 -2.88
CA TRP A 29 6.18 24.54 -2.72
C TRP A 29 5.48 25.31 -1.58
N PRO A 30 6.13 26.33 -0.99
CA PRO A 30 5.49 27.23 -0.03
C PRO A 30 4.15 27.77 -0.57
N GLY A 31 3.09 27.68 0.23
CA GLY A 31 1.74 28.10 -0.13
C GLY A 31 0.94 27.09 -0.96
N GLN A 32 1.54 25.96 -1.37
CA GLN A 32 0.81 24.86 -1.99
C GLN A 32 0.24 23.90 -0.93
N ARG A 33 -0.81 23.18 -1.32
CA ARG A 33 -1.38 22.07 -0.57
C ARG A 33 -1.55 20.85 -1.46
N VAL A 34 -1.61 19.68 -0.85
CA VAL A 34 -1.91 18.41 -1.51
C VAL A 34 -3.22 17.87 -0.94
N ASP A 35 -4.16 17.57 -1.83
CA ASP A 35 -5.43 16.94 -1.48
C ASP A 35 -5.42 15.48 -1.96
N VAL A 36 -5.43 14.55 -1.00
CA VAL A 36 -5.52 13.11 -1.27
C VAL A 36 -6.97 12.66 -1.15
N ARG A 37 -7.49 12.02 -2.19
CA ARG A 37 -8.87 11.54 -2.28
C ARG A 37 -8.96 10.26 -3.10
N MET A 38 -10.04 9.52 -2.92
CA MET A 38 -10.36 8.38 -3.77
C MET A 38 -10.46 8.83 -5.24
N ALA A 39 -9.76 8.12 -6.13
CA ALA A 39 -9.84 8.34 -7.56
C ALA A 39 -11.19 7.87 -8.12
N ASN A 40 -11.59 8.42 -9.26
CA ASN A 40 -12.82 8.01 -9.96
C ASN A 40 -12.67 6.69 -10.74
N CYS A 41 -11.52 6.04 -10.62
CA CYS A 41 -11.20 4.77 -11.26
C CYS A 41 -10.62 3.79 -10.23
N GLN A 42 -10.71 2.51 -10.56
CA GLN A 42 -10.17 1.42 -9.75
C GLN A 42 -9.03 0.73 -10.53
N ALA A 43 -7.99 0.33 -9.81
CA ALA A 43 -6.97 -0.55 -10.37
C ALA A 43 -7.58 -1.92 -10.66
N LYS A 44 -7.26 -2.50 -11.83
CA LYS A 44 -7.75 -3.81 -12.26
C LYS A 44 -6.66 -4.85 -12.02
N PHE A 45 -6.82 -5.66 -10.98
CA PHE A 45 -5.94 -6.79 -10.69
C PHE A 45 -6.57 -8.10 -11.14
N ILE A 46 -5.74 -9.05 -11.61
CA ILE A 46 -6.15 -10.43 -11.91
C ILE A 46 -5.54 -11.34 -10.86
N ILE A 47 -6.36 -12.19 -10.25
CA ILE A 47 -5.92 -13.18 -9.27
C ILE A 47 -5.77 -14.51 -9.98
N LEU A 48 -4.54 -15.02 -10.03
CA LEU A 48 -4.21 -16.25 -10.76
C LEU A 48 -4.38 -17.54 -9.94
N ARG A 49 -4.48 -17.44 -8.60
CA ARG A 49 -4.62 -18.60 -7.71
C ARG A 49 -6.10 -18.92 -7.48
N GLU A 50 -6.49 -20.18 -7.69
CA GLU A 50 -7.87 -20.65 -7.47
C GLU A 50 -8.34 -20.44 -6.01
N ASN A 51 -7.47 -20.72 -5.03
CA ASN A 51 -7.75 -20.59 -3.61
C ASN A 51 -7.13 -19.33 -2.99
N TYR A 52 -7.33 -18.16 -3.61
CA TYR A 52 -6.79 -16.91 -3.08
C TYR A 52 -7.39 -16.54 -1.72
N SER A 53 -6.53 -16.18 -0.78
CA SER A 53 -6.91 -15.55 0.47
C SER A 53 -5.91 -14.43 0.83
N TYR A 54 -6.45 -13.24 1.08
CA TYR A 54 -5.67 -12.09 1.56
C TYR A 54 -4.95 -12.42 2.86
N TYR A 55 -5.67 -12.99 3.84
CA TYR A 55 -5.10 -13.32 5.15
C TYR A 55 -4.05 -14.42 5.10
N GLN A 56 -4.24 -15.41 4.23
CA GLN A 56 -3.21 -16.43 4.00
C GLN A 56 -1.95 -15.79 3.42
N THR A 57 -2.09 -14.92 2.41
CA THR A 57 -0.96 -14.20 1.80
C THR A 57 -0.23 -13.32 2.82
N LEU A 58 -0.99 -12.61 3.65
CA LEU A 58 -0.46 -11.74 4.70
C LEU A 58 0.32 -12.54 5.76
N ARG A 59 -0.25 -13.66 6.23
CA ARG A 59 0.39 -14.58 7.18
C ARG A 59 1.71 -15.13 6.64
N GLU A 60 1.72 -15.59 5.39
CA GLU A 60 2.91 -16.16 4.74
C GLU A 60 4.00 -15.11 4.52
N LYS A 61 3.65 -13.93 3.98
CA LYS A 61 4.62 -12.86 3.69
C LYS A 61 5.27 -12.29 4.96
N LEU A 62 4.49 -12.11 6.02
CA LEU A 62 4.99 -11.54 7.27
C LEU A 62 5.51 -12.59 8.26
N GLN A 63 5.41 -13.89 7.94
CA GLN A 63 5.69 -14.99 8.86
C GLN A 63 4.93 -14.81 10.19
N TRP A 64 3.67 -14.40 10.10
CA TRP A 64 2.91 -13.87 11.24
C TRP A 64 2.64 -14.91 12.35
N ALA A 65 2.80 -16.20 12.05
CA ALA A 65 2.73 -17.31 13.01
C ALA A 65 4.09 -18.01 13.26
N GLY A 66 5.20 -17.36 12.88
CA GLY A 66 6.54 -17.95 12.79
C GLY A 66 6.75 -18.81 11.53
N ALA A 67 7.95 -19.38 11.38
CA ALA A 67 8.36 -20.22 10.24
C ALA A 67 7.72 -21.63 10.25
N ARG A 68 6.40 -21.71 10.38
CA ARG A 68 5.66 -22.98 10.29
C ARG A 68 5.41 -23.34 8.83
N ILE A 69 6.17 -24.30 8.33
CA ILE A 69 6.00 -24.89 7.00
C ILE A 69 4.65 -25.62 6.95
N HIS A 70 3.85 -25.35 5.94
CA HIS A 70 2.60 -26.06 5.68
C HIS A 70 2.90 -27.52 5.29
N TYR A 71 2.82 -28.43 6.26
CA TYR A 71 2.91 -29.87 6.00
C TYR A 71 1.54 -30.38 5.54
N HIS A 72 1.38 -30.67 4.25
CA HIS A 72 0.23 -31.42 3.74
C HIS A 72 0.50 -32.90 3.97
N ASN A 73 -0.19 -33.51 4.94
CA ASN A 73 -0.10 -34.94 5.17
C ASN A 73 -1.14 -35.66 4.29
N ASN A 74 -0.72 -36.16 3.14
CA ASN A 74 -1.56 -36.95 2.22
C ASN A 74 -1.74 -38.43 2.64
N HIS A 75 -1.32 -38.83 3.85
CA HIS A 75 -1.36 -40.23 4.29
C HIS A 75 -2.60 -40.63 5.11
N ARG A 76 -3.72 -39.90 4.99
CA ARG A 76 -4.99 -40.34 5.59
C ARG A 76 -6.09 -40.38 4.51
N ASN A 77 -6.19 -41.58 3.94
CA ASN A 77 -7.18 -42.16 3.01
C ASN A 77 -7.17 -41.65 1.57
#